data_AF-A0A855F140-F1
#
_entry.id   AF-A0A855F140-F1
#
_cell.length_a   1.000
_cell.length_b   1.000
_cell.length_c   1.000
_cell.angle_alpha   90.00
_cell.angle_beta   90.00
_cell.angle_gamma   90.00
#
_symmetry.space_group_name_H-M   'P 1'
#
loop_
_entity.id
_entity.type
_entity.pdbx_description
1 polymer ?
#
loop_
_entity_poly.entity_id
_entity_poly.type
_entity_poly.pdbx_seq_one_letter_code
_entity_poly.pdbx_strand_id
1 'polypeptide(L)'
;IDRHPATRKILGMRVENSATNYALSALDQTAANYVPSGLTVSAPAAGWCTLTESTMNEAHVLMDNQSTIDPTLYNVVSLFAKAGSAQYLQIQVLGAGAQAFANFDVRNQKVTKMGRLAVRANIFQGFNDSARCVLCVKGSGNTVGSVKYSLINDPLAEPDVAYVGTGRTMQVSLIQIE
;
A
#
# COMPACT_ATOMS: atom_id res chain seq x y z
N ILE A 1 8.54 27.50 -9.55
CA ILE A 1 9.45 27.22 -8.40
C ILE A 1 8.56 26.91 -7.22
N ASP A 2 8.49 25.64 -6.84
CA ASP A 2 7.64 25.20 -5.73
C ASP A 2 8.17 25.72 -4.40
N ARG A 3 7.25 25.93 -3.46
CA ARG A 3 7.57 26.44 -2.13
C ARG A 3 6.96 25.53 -1.08
N HIS A 4 7.71 25.29 -0.01
CA HIS A 4 7.23 24.50 1.11
C HIS A 4 5.97 25.16 1.69
N PRO A 5 4.81 24.48 1.73
CA PRO A 5 3.52 25.13 1.97
C PRO A 5 3.41 25.83 3.33
N ALA A 6 4.17 25.35 4.33
CA ALA A 6 4.22 25.97 5.66
C ALA A 6 5.37 26.98 5.87
N THR A 7 6.52 26.82 5.21
CA THR A 7 7.74 27.60 5.52
C THR A 7 8.14 28.56 4.41
N ARG A 8 7.44 28.49 3.25
CA ARG A 8 7.62 29.30 2.04
C ARG A 8 9.02 29.32 1.45
N LYS A 9 9.93 28.48 1.97
CA LYS A 9 11.26 28.26 1.42
C LYS A 9 11.11 27.72 0.01
N ILE A 10 11.95 28.25 -0.89
CA ILE A 10 12.07 27.76 -2.25
C ILE A 10 12.51 26.29 -2.17
N LEU A 11 11.62 25.39 -2.56
CA LEU A 11 11.99 24.03 -2.87
C LEU A 11 12.64 24.12 -4.25
N GLY A 12 13.90 23.72 -4.36
CA GLY A 12 14.62 23.76 -5.63
C GLY A 12 13.90 22.98 -6.73
N MET A 13 14.38 23.10 -7.98
CA MET A 13 13.94 22.19 -9.04
C MET A 13 14.34 20.76 -8.68
N ARG A 14 13.34 19.91 -8.41
CA ARG A 14 13.54 18.47 -8.37
C ARG A 14 13.30 17.95 -9.79
N VAL A 15 14.39 17.67 -10.49
CA VAL A 15 14.35 17.00 -11.79
C VAL A 15 14.53 15.52 -11.52
N GLU A 16 13.43 14.77 -11.52
CA GLU A 16 13.49 13.33 -11.61
C GLU A 16 13.38 12.94 -13.08
N ASN A 17 14.17 11.93 -13.51
CA ASN A 17 14.15 11.44 -14.88
C ASN A 17 12.70 11.09 -15.25
N SER A 18 12.20 11.53 -16.41
CA SER A 18 10.81 11.28 -16.81
C SER A 18 10.46 9.79 -16.92
N ALA A 19 11.45 8.90 -16.96
CA ALA A 19 11.28 7.45 -16.87
C ALA A 19 11.19 6.89 -15.43
N THR A 20 11.63 7.65 -14.42
CA THR A 20 11.58 7.28 -12.98
C THR A 20 10.71 8.22 -12.16
N ASN A 21 10.17 9.28 -12.76
CA ASN A 21 9.25 10.22 -12.14
C ASN A 21 7.83 9.64 -12.19
N TYR A 22 7.48 8.75 -11.25
CA TYR A 22 6.10 8.27 -11.07
C TYR A 22 5.24 9.37 -10.40
N ALA A 23 5.21 10.57 -10.99
CA ALA A 23 4.35 11.67 -10.57
C ALA A 23 2.92 11.46 -11.07
N LEU A 24 2.27 10.46 -10.48
CA LEU A 24 0.83 10.31 -10.23
C LEU A 24 0.66 8.90 -9.65
N SER A 25 1.01 8.79 -8.37
CA SER A 25 0.56 7.71 -7.49
C SER A 25 -0.92 7.42 -7.77
N ALA A 26 -1.30 6.16 -7.97
CA ALA A 26 -2.65 5.83 -8.41
C ALA A 26 -3.67 6.49 -7.48
N LEU A 27 -4.43 7.44 -8.02
CA LEU A 27 -5.53 8.12 -7.32
C LEU A 27 -6.83 7.33 -7.48
N ASP A 28 -6.84 6.35 -8.38
CA ASP A 28 -7.99 5.54 -8.72
C ASP A 28 -7.66 4.05 -8.58
N GLN A 29 -8.10 3.47 -7.46
CA GLN A 29 -7.99 2.03 -7.19
C GLN A 29 -9.10 1.21 -7.85
N THR A 30 -9.94 1.81 -8.70
CA THR A 30 -10.92 1.10 -9.53
C THR A 30 -10.39 0.76 -10.93
N ALA A 31 -9.19 1.26 -11.29
CA ALA A 31 -8.55 0.96 -12.56
C ALA A 31 -8.26 -0.55 -12.72
N ALA A 32 -8.24 -1.03 -13.97
CA ALA A 32 -8.21 -2.46 -14.29
C ALA A 32 -6.96 -3.23 -13.77
N ASN A 33 -5.88 -2.51 -13.44
CA ASN A 33 -4.68 -3.09 -12.82
C ASN A 33 -4.85 -3.41 -11.34
N TYR A 34 -5.88 -2.85 -10.70
CA TYR A 34 -6.28 -3.17 -9.33
C TYR A 34 -7.38 -4.21 -9.35
N VAL A 35 -7.05 -5.42 -8.92
CA VAL A 35 -7.95 -6.57 -8.91
C VAL A 35 -8.39 -6.85 -7.47
N PRO A 36 -9.60 -6.46 -7.06
CA PRO A 36 -10.10 -6.77 -5.74
C PRO A 36 -10.55 -8.23 -5.63
N SER A 37 -10.32 -8.84 -4.47
CA SER A 37 -10.79 -10.16 -4.06
C SER A 37 -11.22 -10.05 -2.60
N GLY A 38 -12.44 -10.50 -2.26
CA GLY A 38 -13.03 -10.28 -0.94
C GLY A 38 -13.20 -8.80 -0.54
N LEU A 39 -13.06 -7.87 -1.48
CA LEU A 39 -13.21 -6.44 -1.26
C LEU A 39 -14.09 -5.84 -2.34
N THR A 40 -14.69 -4.70 -2.01
CA THR A 40 -15.18 -3.73 -2.99
C THR A 40 -14.40 -2.44 -2.84
N VAL A 41 -14.22 -1.72 -3.95
CA VAL A 41 -13.50 -0.45 -4.01
C VAL A 41 -14.46 0.62 -4.48
N SER A 42 -14.61 1.70 -3.71
CA SER A 42 -15.43 2.84 -4.14
C SER A 42 -14.74 3.62 -5.25
N ALA A 43 -15.54 4.30 -6.08
CA ALA A 43 -15.02 5.35 -6.97
C ALA A 43 -14.21 6.37 -6.16
N PRO A 44 -13.14 6.96 -6.74
CA PRO A 44 -12.30 7.92 -6.05
C PRO A 44 -13.08 9.21 -5.75
N ALA A 45 -13.00 9.67 -4.50
CA ALA A 45 -13.57 10.94 -4.04
C ALA A 45 -12.48 11.77 -3.35
N ALA A 46 -12.21 12.97 -3.86
CA ALA A 46 -11.09 13.81 -3.41
C ALA A 46 -9.74 13.06 -3.35
N GLY A 47 -9.52 12.13 -4.28
CA GLY A 47 -8.32 11.31 -4.37
C GLY A 47 -8.28 10.10 -3.44
N TRP A 48 -9.38 9.74 -2.77
CA TRP A 48 -9.47 8.57 -1.88
C TRP A 48 -10.45 7.54 -2.40
N CYS A 49 -10.05 6.28 -2.34
CA CYS A 49 -10.93 5.12 -2.54
C CYS A 49 -11.23 4.45 -1.19
N THR A 50 -12.45 4.00 -0.99
CA THR A 50 -12.83 3.23 0.21
C THR A 50 -12.81 1.75 -0.15
N LEU A 51 -11.95 1.00 0.55
CA LEU A 51 -11.97 -0.46 0.56
C LEU A 51 -13.00 -0.92 1.58
N THR A 52 -13.91 -1.80 1.18
CA THR A 52 -14.91 -2.42 2.06
C THR A 52 -14.76 -3.93 1.97
N GLU A 53 -14.46 -4.60 3.10
CA GLU A 53 -14.39 -6.06 3.16
C GLU A 53 -15.76 -6.68 2.93
N SER A 54 -15.78 -7.81 2.21
CA SER A 54 -16.96 -8.66 2.12
C SER A 54 -17.31 -9.25 3.50
N THR A 55 -18.47 -9.90 3.61
CA THR A 55 -18.86 -10.63 4.82
C THR A 55 -18.58 -12.15 4.74
N MET A 56 -17.82 -12.57 3.73
CA MET A 56 -17.49 -13.97 3.50
C MET A 56 -16.20 -14.36 4.25
N ASN A 57 -15.96 -15.66 4.40
CA ASN A 57 -14.69 -16.18 4.91
C ASN A 57 -13.65 -16.30 3.80
N GLU A 58 -12.92 -15.22 3.54
CA GLU A 58 -11.96 -15.14 2.43
C GLU A 58 -10.81 -14.18 2.76
N ALA A 59 -9.81 -14.11 1.89
CA ALA A 59 -8.79 -13.07 1.98
C ALA A 59 -9.35 -11.78 1.35
N HIS A 60 -9.14 -10.65 2.03
CA HIS A 60 -9.67 -9.36 1.62
C HIS A 60 -8.54 -8.50 1.03
N VAL A 61 -8.33 -8.63 -0.28
CA VAL A 61 -7.12 -8.19 -0.97
C VAL A 61 -7.43 -7.29 -2.17
N LEU A 62 -6.71 -6.19 -2.28
CA LEU A 62 -6.58 -5.41 -3.51
C LEU A 62 -5.22 -5.71 -4.13
N MET A 63 -5.20 -6.41 -5.27
CA MET A 63 -3.94 -6.75 -5.94
C MET A 63 -3.64 -5.74 -7.05
N ASP A 64 -2.45 -5.13 -7.01
CA ASP A 64 -1.82 -4.46 -8.14
C ASP A 64 -1.06 -5.49 -8.98
N ASN A 65 -1.57 -5.76 -10.18
CA ASN A 65 -1.03 -6.79 -11.07
C ASN A 65 -0.22 -6.25 -12.25
N GLN A 66 -0.03 -4.93 -12.36
CA GLN A 66 0.74 -4.32 -13.44
C GLN A 66 2.01 -3.62 -12.95
N SER A 67 2.05 -3.14 -11.71
CA SER A 67 3.26 -2.48 -11.21
C SER A 67 4.41 -3.47 -11.09
N THR A 68 5.59 -3.06 -11.57
CA THR A 68 6.79 -3.89 -11.63
C THR A 68 7.73 -3.60 -10.46
N ILE A 69 8.33 -4.64 -9.91
CA ILE A 69 9.41 -4.55 -8.93
C ILE A 69 10.73 -4.69 -9.68
N ASP A 70 11.66 -3.75 -9.49
CA ASP A 70 13.01 -3.87 -10.02
C ASP A 70 13.71 -5.06 -9.34
N PRO A 71 14.12 -6.10 -10.09
CA PRO A 71 14.68 -7.31 -9.51
C PRO A 71 16.11 -7.13 -8.97
N THR A 72 16.78 -6.02 -9.29
CA THR A 72 18.18 -5.74 -8.98
C THR A 72 18.37 -4.71 -7.87
N LEU A 73 17.36 -3.87 -7.63
CA LEU A 73 17.41 -2.77 -6.67
C LEU A 73 16.59 -3.04 -5.41
N TYR A 74 16.72 -2.12 -4.45
CA TYR A 74 15.75 -2.01 -3.37
C TYR A 74 14.54 -1.28 -3.91
N ASN A 75 13.36 -1.79 -3.58
CA ASN A 75 12.09 -1.21 -3.98
C ASN A 75 11.34 -0.74 -2.73
N VAL A 76 10.63 0.36 -2.85
CA VAL A 76 9.79 0.95 -1.80
C VAL A 76 8.35 0.93 -2.28
N VAL A 77 7.53 0.15 -1.59
CA VAL A 77 6.09 0.12 -1.79
C VAL A 77 5.44 0.96 -0.70
N SER A 78 4.58 1.89 -1.06
CA SER A 78 3.84 2.68 -0.08
C SER A 78 2.43 3.03 -0.50
N LEU A 79 1.58 3.30 0.49
CA LEU A 79 0.26 3.89 0.31
C LEU A 79 -0.13 4.74 1.50
N PHE A 80 -1.06 5.66 1.29
CA PHE A 80 -1.67 6.41 2.38
C PHE A 80 -3.00 5.76 2.76
N ALA A 81 -3.18 5.51 4.04
CA ALA A 81 -4.36 4.85 4.59
C ALA A 81 -4.98 5.70 5.70
N LYS A 82 -6.32 5.76 5.73
CA LYS A 82 -7.08 6.23 6.89
C LYS A 82 -7.85 5.06 7.47
N ALA A 83 -7.62 4.79 8.75
CA ALA A 83 -8.39 3.80 9.47
C ALA A 83 -9.87 4.22 9.49
N GLY A 84 -10.75 3.36 8.99
CA GLY A 84 -12.18 3.45 9.22
C GLY A 84 -12.55 2.53 10.38
N SER A 85 -13.53 1.65 10.14
CA SER A 85 -13.81 0.54 11.05
C SER A 85 -12.76 -0.58 10.94
N ALA A 86 -12.04 -0.69 9.82
CA ALA A 86 -10.84 -1.51 9.71
C ALA A 86 -9.61 -0.74 10.24
N GLN A 87 -8.77 -1.45 10.98
CA GLN A 87 -7.58 -0.88 11.64
C GLN A 87 -6.27 -1.36 11.02
N TYR A 88 -6.23 -2.63 10.58
CA TYR A 88 -4.99 -3.26 10.15
C TYR A 88 -4.95 -3.41 8.63
N LEU A 89 -3.79 -3.10 8.08
CA LEU A 89 -3.47 -3.18 6.67
C LEU A 89 -2.22 -4.05 6.52
N GLN A 90 -2.18 -4.90 5.52
CA GLN A 90 -0.97 -5.59 5.09
C GLN A 90 -0.54 -5.09 3.72
N ILE A 91 0.76 -4.84 3.55
CA ILE A 91 1.38 -4.71 2.25
C ILE A 91 2.20 -5.98 2.03
N GLN A 92 2.01 -6.63 0.89
CA GLN A 92 2.70 -7.85 0.50
C GLN A 92 3.24 -7.70 -0.93
N VAL A 93 4.52 -8.01 -1.11
CA VAL A 93 5.18 -8.11 -2.42
C VAL A 93 5.43 -9.57 -2.72
N LEU A 94 4.91 -10.04 -3.84
CA LEU A 94 5.11 -11.39 -4.37
C LEU A 94 6.17 -11.35 -5.46
N GLY A 95 7.07 -12.33 -5.55
CA GLY A 95 7.98 -12.45 -6.68
C GLY A 95 8.65 -13.83 -6.75
N ALA A 96 8.46 -14.56 -7.85
CA ALA A 96 9.05 -15.88 -8.12
C ALA A 96 9.07 -16.88 -6.92
N GLY A 97 7.92 -17.04 -6.27
CA GLY A 97 7.77 -17.93 -5.10
C GLY A 97 8.29 -17.37 -3.77
N ALA A 98 8.88 -16.17 -3.78
CA ALA A 98 9.28 -15.43 -2.60
C ALA A 98 8.23 -14.35 -2.24
N GLN A 99 8.11 -14.07 -0.95
CA GLN A 99 7.12 -13.14 -0.41
C GLN A 99 7.73 -12.29 0.71
N ALA A 100 7.66 -10.97 0.53
CA ALA A 100 7.95 -10.00 1.58
C ALA A 100 6.65 -9.32 1.99
N PHE A 101 6.43 -9.07 3.28
CA PHE A 101 5.24 -8.39 3.75
C PHE A 101 5.49 -7.61 5.04
N ALA A 102 4.59 -6.68 5.33
CA ALA A 102 4.47 -6.05 6.62
C ALA A 102 3.01 -5.73 6.96
N ASN A 103 2.69 -5.84 8.24
CA ASN A 103 1.40 -5.48 8.80
C ASN A 103 1.51 -4.14 9.52
N PHE A 104 0.48 -3.31 9.34
CA PHE A 104 0.40 -1.95 9.83
C PHE A 104 -0.87 -1.79 10.65
N ASP A 105 -0.74 -1.35 11.88
CA ASP A 105 -1.82 -0.74 12.66
C ASP A 105 -1.93 0.73 12.26
N VAL A 106 -2.87 1.01 11.35
CA VAL A 106 -3.05 2.34 10.76
C VAL A 106 -3.52 3.34 11.82
N ARG A 107 -4.37 2.89 12.76
CA ARG A 107 -4.94 3.75 13.80
C ARG A 107 -3.88 4.18 14.81
N ASN A 108 -3.05 3.24 15.26
CA ASN A 108 -1.99 3.51 16.24
C ASN A 108 -0.64 3.86 15.61
N GLN A 109 -0.58 3.95 14.28
CA GLN A 109 0.64 4.25 13.51
C GLN A 109 1.81 3.36 13.91
N LYS A 110 1.60 2.04 13.90
CA LYS A 110 2.62 1.06 14.29
C LYS A 110 2.77 -0.05 13.26
N VAL A 111 4.00 -0.46 12.97
CA VAL A 111 4.28 -1.73 12.27
C VAL A 111 4.14 -2.86 13.28
N THR A 112 3.25 -3.82 13.01
CA THR A 112 2.92 -4.89 13.97
C THR A 112 3.65 -6.20 13.68
N LYS A 113 3.93 -6.47 12.41
CA LYS A 113 4.66 -7.67 11.96
C LYS A 113 5.37 -7.39 10.66
N MET A 114 6.49 -8.06 10.44
CA MET A 114 7.26 -7.98 9.20
C MET A 114 7.78 -9.38 8.84
N GLY A 115 7.61 -9.75 7.58
CA GLY A 115 8.10 -11.02 7.03
C GLY A 115 9.62 -11.00 6.85
N ARG A 116 10.24 -12.19 6.81
CA ARG A 116 11.70 -12.34 6.74
C ARG A 116 12.37 -11.64 5.54
N LEU A 117 11.65 -11.54 4.42
CA LEU A 117 12.18 -10.96 3.18
C LEU A 117 11.93 -9.46 3.05
N ALA A 118 11.21 -8.85 3.99
CA ALA A 118 11.10 -7.40 4.08
C ALA A 118 12.38 -6.83 4.68
N VAL A 119 12.95 -5.82 4.02
CA VAL A 119 14.19 -5.16 4.45
C VAL A 119 13.89 -4.18 5.57
N ARG A 120 12.77 -3.46 5.44
CA ARG A 120 12.30 -2.49 6.42
C ARG A 120 10.81 -2.25 6.20
N ALA A 121 10.08 -1.96 7.26
CA ALA A 121 8.76 -1.36 7.18
C ALA A 121 8.69 -0.17 8.14
N ASN A 122 8.02 0.91 7.73
CA ASN A 122 7.78 2.08 8.56
C ASN A 122 6.37 2.59 8.32
N ILE A 123 5.86 3.34 9.29
CA ILE A 123 4.63 4.08 9.19
C ILE A 123 4.87 5.50 9.67
N PHE A 124 4.38 6.47 8.92
CA PHE A 124 4.56 7.89 9.19
C PHE A 124 3.21 8.59 9.20
N GLN A 125 3.11 9.69 9.94
CA GLN A 125 1.97 10.58 9.81
C GLN A 125 1.92 11.12 8.37
N GLY A 126 0.78 10.91 7.71
CA GLY A 126 0.51 11.37 6.35
C GLY A 126 -0.25 12.70 6.33
N PHE A 127 -0.73 13.07 5.15
CA PHE A 127 -1.61 14.23 4.97
C PHE A 127 -3.07 13.86 5.24
N ASN A 128 -3.93 14.86 5.49
CA ASN A 128 -5.38 14.67 5.61
C ASN A 128 -5.77 13.54 6.59
N ASP A 129 -5.14 13.53 7.76
CA ASP A 129 -5.36 12.54 8.83
C ASP A 129 -5.14 11.08 8.43
N SER A 130 -4.22 10.85 7.49
CA SER A 130 -3.81 9.51 7.07
C SER A 130 -2.48 9.09 7.70
N ALA A 131 -2.14 7.82 7.53
CA ALA A 131 -0.82 7.27 7.77
C ALA A 131 -0.22 6.80 6.44
N ARG A 132 1.05 7.12 6.19
CA ARG A 132 1.82 6.54 5.07
C ARG A 132 2.43 5.23 5.53
N CYS A 133 1.92 4.11 5.02
CA CYS A 133 2.47 2.78 5.26
C CYS A 133 3.53 2.49 4.20
N VAL A 134 4.73 2.08 4.62
CA VAL A 134 5.88 1.89 3.74
C VAL A 134 6.51 0.54 3.99
N LEU A 135 6.69 -0.25 2.94
CA LEU A 135 7.41 -1.51 2.92
C LEU A 135 8.58 -1.40 1.93
N CYS A 136 9.80 -1.63 2.41
CA CYS A 136 10.99 -1.75 1.59
C CYS A 136 11.38 -3.22 1.42
N VAL A 137 11.63 -3.62 0.18
CA VAL A 137 12.00 -4.99 -0.20
C VAL A 137 13.24 -4.94 -1.09
N LYS A 138 14.03 -6.02 -1.07
CA LYS A 138 15.09 -6.20 -2.06
C LYS A 138 14.53 -6.98 -3.23
N GLY A 139 14.76 -6.52 -4.45
CA GLY A 139 14.45 -7.28 -5.66
C GLY A 139 15.08 -8.67 -5.61
N SER A 140 14.35 -9.68 -6.07
CA SER A 140 14.73 -11.10 -5.95
C SER A 140 15.24 -11.71 -7.27
N GLY A 141 15.75 -10.88 -8.18
CA GLY A 141 16.26 -11.35 -9.49
C GLY A 141 15.17 -11.73 -10.50
N ASN A 142 13.89 -11.76 -10.10
CA ASN A 142 12.76 -12.06 -10.97
C ASN A 142 11.85 -10.83 -11.13
N THR A 143 11.56 -10.48 -12.37
CA THR A 143 10.80 -9.28 -12.80
C THR A 143 9.30 -9.37 -12.54
N VAL A 144 8.76 -10.56 -12.31
CA VAL A 144 7.32 -10.75 -12.10
C VAL A 144 7.03 -10.70 -10.60
N GLY A 145 6.52 -9.56 -10.16
CA GLY A 145 5.95 -9.43 -8.83
C GLY A 145 4.67 -8.63 -8.85
N SER A 146 3.66 -9.10 -8.11
CA SER A 146 2.46 -8.33 -7.82
C SER A 146 2.53 -7.80 -6.40
N VAL A 147 1.83 -6.71 -6.16
CA VAL A 147 1.69 -6.17 -4.80
C VAL A 147 0.26 -6.34 -4.36
N LYS A 148 0.08 -6.88 -3.15
CA LYS A 148 -1.20 -7.05 -2.50
C LYS A 148 -1.32 -6.07 -1.35
N TYR A 149 -2.47 -5.41 -1.28
CA TYR A 149 -2.88 -4.54 -0.18
C TYR A 149 -4.10 -5.16 0.47
N SER A 150 -3.93 -5.70 1.68
CA SER A 150 -4.96 -6.52 2.31
C SER A 150 -5.50 -5.88 3.59
N LEU A 151 -6.81 -5.95 3.79
CA LEU A 151 -7.38 -5.75 5.12
C LEU A 151 -7.18 -7.05 5.91
N ILE A 152 -6.72 -6.92 7.16
CA ILE A 152 -6.50 -8.06 8.06
C ILE A 152 -7.24 -7.83 9.38
N ASN A 153 -7.62 -8.90 10.07
CA ASN A 153 -8.29 -8.83 11.37
C ASN A 153 -7.35 -9.04 12.57
N ASP A 154 -6.15 -9.59 12.34
CA ASP A 154 -5.13 -9.84 13.35
C ASP A 154 -3.84 -9.06 13.02
N PRO A 155 -3.28 -8.24 13.95
CA PRO A 155 -2.00 -7.55 13.73
C PRO A 155 -0.83 -8.49 13.40
N LEU A 156 -0.92 -9.77 13.74
CA LEU A 156 0.08 -10.79 13.50
C LEU A 156 -0.27 -11.74 12.34
N ALA A 157 -1.33 -11.46 11.58
CA ALA A 157 -1.74 -12.30 10.46
C ALA A 157 -0.58 -12.57 9.50
N GLU A 158 -0.44 -13.83 9.09
CA GLU A 158 0.37 -14.17 7.92
C GLU A 158 -0.33 -13.68 6.64
N PRO A 159 0.39 -13.62 5.52
CA PRO A 159 -0.21 -13.25 4.24
C PRO A 159 -1.30 -14.21 3.79
N ASP A 160 -2.25 -13.69 3.01
CA ASP A 160 -3.34 -14.44 2.40
C ASP A 160 -4.23 -15.24 3.38
N VAL A 161 -4.18 -14.89 4.69
CA VAL A 161 -5.04 -15.48 5.72
C VAL A 161 -6.49 -15.04 5.49
N ALA A 162 -7.36 -16.03 5.30
CA ALA A 162 -8.81 -15.82 5.23
C ALA A 162 -9.41 -15.59 6.62
N TYR A 163 -10.40 -14.71 6.69
CA TYR A 163 -11.24 -14.57 7.87
C TYR A 163 -12.66 -14.17 7.47
N VAL A 164 -13.62 -14.38 8.37
CA VAL A 164 -15.00 -13.93 8.16
C VAL A 164 -15.04 -12.42 8.30
N GLY A 165 -15.22 -11.72 7.18
CA GLY A 165 -15.34 -10.28 7.17
C GLY A 165 -16.65 -9.77 7.80
N THR A 166 -16.67 -8.50 8.14
CA THR A 166 -17.76 -7.84 8.87
C THR A 166 -18.21 -6.53 8.20
N GLY A 167 -17.80 -6.28 6.95
CA GLY A 167 -18.10 -5.03 6.25
C GLY A 167 -17.25 -3.84 6.71
N ARG A 168 -16.12 -4.08 7.38
CA ARG A 168 -15.20 -3.02 7.78
C ARG A 168 -14.58 -2.29 6.59
N THR A 169 -14.27 -1.02 6.83
CA THR A 169 -13.79 -0.10 5.79
C THR A 169 -12.46 0.54 6.14
N MET A 170 -11.68 0.84 5.11
CA MET A 170 -10.47 1.65 5.16
C MET A 170 -10.40 2.52 3.92
N GLN A 171 -9.96 3.77 4.06
CA GLN A 171 -9.71 4.62 2.89
C GLN A 171 -8.24 4.52 2.50
N VAL A 172 -7.97 4.40 1.20
CA VAL A 172 -6.61 4.35 0.64
C VAL A 172 -6.44 5.38 -0.47
N SER A 173 -5.20 5.82 -0.65
CA SER A 173 -4.82 6.77 -1.69
C SER A 173 -3.33 6.68 -1.99
N LEU A 174 -2.94 7.21 -3.15
CA LEU A 174 -1.56 7.38 -3.61
C LEU A 174 -0.72 6.11 -3.42
N ILE A 175 -1.20 5.00 -3.98
CA ILE A 175 -0.41 3.76 -4.04
C ILE A 175 0.80 4.00 -4.95
N GLN A 176 1.98 3.63 -4.48
CA GLN A 176 3.25 3.91 -5.15
C GLN A 176 4.26 2.77 -4.98
N ILE A 177 5.00 2.48 -6.05
CA ILE A 177 6.21 1.64 -6.05
C ILE A 177 7.35 2.48 -6.62
N GLU A 178 8.47 2.56 -5.89
CA GLU A 178 9.71 3.27 -6.24
C GLU A 178 10.91 2.33 -6.23
#